data_AF-A0A1E3XA99-F1
#
_entry.id   AF-A0A1E3XA99-F1
#
_cell.length_a   1.000
_cell.length_b   1.000
_cell.length_c   1.000
_cell.angle_alpha   90.00
_cell.angle_beta   90.00
_cell.angle_gamma   90.00
#
_symmetry.space_group_name_H-M   'P 1'
#
loop_
_entity.id
_entity.type
_entity.pdbx_description
1 polymer ?
#
loop_
_entity_poly.entity_id
_entity_poly.type
_entity_poly.pdbx_seq_one_letter_code
_entity_poly.pdbx_strand_id
1 'polypeptide(L)'
;MARKERSVIELAATGTFLQNIYNGMENILKQVLRVKDIDVPKSDTWHKDLLNLSVSTGIISERLSDKLYEYLTFRHFFVHAYGFMLDEVQLEDLASSIPEVWSQFMEEIGKGF
;
A
#
# COMPACT_ATOMS: atom_id res chain seq x y z
N MET A 1 -4.90 -0.89 -31.54
CA MET A 1 -3.42 -0.97 -31.54
C MET A 1 -3.02 -1.96 -30.48
N ALA A 2 -2.24 -3.00 -30.82
CA ALA A 2 -1.68 -3.88 -29.79
C ALA A 2 -0.74 -3.05 -28.91
N ARG A 3 -0.95 -3.09 -27.58
CA ARG A 3 -0.08 -2.42 -26.62
C ARG A 3 1.31 -3.06 -26.73
N LYS A 4 2.34 -2.25 -26.93
CA LYS A 4 3.73 -2.71 -26.89
C LYS A 4 4.03 -3.13 -25.44
N GLU A 5 4.71 -4.27 -25.25
CA GLU A 5 5.20 -4.70 -23.92
C GLU A 5 5.92 -3.54 -23.22
N ARG A 6 5.64 -3.34 -21.94
CA ARG A 6 6.27 -2.26 -21.16
C ARG A 6 7.77 -2.52 -21.04
N SER A 7 8.57 -1.48 -21.22
CA SER A 7 10.01 -1.53 -20.98
C SER A 7 10.31 -1.71 -19.49
N VAL A 8 11.51 -2.22 -19.18
CA VAL A 8 12.00 -2.34 -17.79
C VAL A 8 11.94 -0.99 -17.05
N ILE A 9 12.15 0.13 -17.76
CA ILE A 9 12.06 1.48 -17.18
C ILE A 9 10.61 1.79 -16.78
N GLU A 10 9.64 1.48 -17.65
CA GLU A 10 8.22 1.67 -17.34
C GLU A 10 7.77 0.79 -16.18
N LEU A 11 8.20 -0.48 -16.13
CA LEU A 11 7.89 -1.39 -15.03
C LEU A 11 8.49 -0.90 -13.70
N ALA A 12 9.76 -0.46 -13.71
CA ALA A 12 10.41 0.10 -12.54
C ALA A 12 9.74 1.40 -12.06
N ALA A 13 9.33 2.26 -12.99
CA ALA A 13 8.58 3.48 -12.68
C ALA A 13 7.22 3.13 -12.04
N THR A 14 6.47 2.20 -12.63
CA THR A 14 5.19 1.73 -12.06
C THR A 14 5.37 1.18 -10.65
N GLY A 15 6.34 0.28 -10.44
CA GLY A 15 6.63 -0.25 -9.10
C GLY A 15 7.00 0.83 -8.09
N THR A 16 7.78 1.84 -8.52
CA THR A 16 8.11 3.01 -7.69
C THR A 16 6.87 3.82 -7.32
N PHE A 17 5.93 4.04 -8.25
CA PHE A 17 4.69 4.75 -7.94
C PHE A 17 3.80 3.96 -6.99
N LEU A 18 3.65 2.65 -7.18
CA LEU A 18 2.91 1.77 -6.25
C LEU A 18 3.48 1.86 -4.83
N GLN A 19 4.81 1.78 -4.70
CA GLN A 19 5.52 1.92 -3.44
C GLN A 19 5.24 3.27 -2.78
N ASN A 20 5.30 4.36 -3.55
CA ASN A 20 5.10 5.71 -3.04
C ASN A 20 3.66 5.94 -2.58
N ILE A 21 2.68 5.41 -3.31
CA ILE A 21 1.26 5.50 -2.94
C ILE A 21 1.02 4.76 -1.62
N TYR A 22 1.51 3.52 -1.50
CA TYR A 22 1.37 2.74 -0.28
C TYR A 22 2.05 3.44 0.93
N ASN A 23 3.29 3.91 0.77
CA ASN A 23 3.98 4.69 1.82
C ASN A 23 3.18 5.93 2.24
N GLY A 24 2.51 6.59 1.28
CA GLY A 24 1.62 7.71 1.55
C GLY A 24 0.45 7.33 2.46
N MET A 25 -0.22 6.22 2.16
CA MET A 25 -1.32 5.69 2.99
C MET A 25 -0.83 5.31 4.39
N GLU A 26 0.35 4.67 4.52
CA GLU A 26 0.95 4.36 5.82
C GLU A 26 1.21 5.64 6.65
N ASN A 27 1.75 6.68 6.02
CA ASN A 27 2.00 7.95 6.71
C ASN A 27 0.70 8.61 7.20
N ILE A 28 -0.39 8.49 6.45
CA ILE A 28 -1.72 8.96 6.87
C ILE A 28 -2.19 8.15 8.09
N LEU A 29 -2.11 6.82 8.06
CA LEU A 29 -2.49 5.96 9.20
C LEU A 29 -1.69 6.31 10.46
N LYS A 30 -0.37 6.51 10.33
CA LYS A 30 0.49 6.94 11.44
C LYS A 30 0.03 8.27 12.04
N GLN A 31 -0.36 9.22 11.20
CA GLN A 31 -0.85 10.51 11.66
C GLN A 31 -2.21 10.38 12.35
N VAL A 32 -3.13 9.56 11.85
CA VAL A 32 -4.43 9.31 12.48
C VAL A 32 -4.26 8.65 13.86
N LEU A 33 -3.42 7.62 13.96
CA LEU A 33 -3.12 6.96 15.25
C LEU A 33 -2.50 7.93 16.25
N ARG A 34 -1.56 8.77 15.79
CA ARG A 34 -0.94 9.81 16.62
C ARG A 34 -1.96 10.82 17.17
N VAL A 35 -2.96 11.21 16.37
CA VAL A 35 -4.03 12.12 16.83
C VAL A 35 -4.90 11.45 17.90
N LYS A 36 -5.01 10.12 17.89
CA LYS A 36 -5.73 9.33 18.91
C LYS A 36 -4.85 8.95 20.11
N ASP A 37 -3.62 9.48 20.21
CA ASP A 37 -2.65 9.16 21.26
C ASP A 37 -2.25 7.67 21.31
N ILE A 38 -2.24 7.02 20.14
CA ILE A 38 -1.86 5.61 19.99
C ILE A 38 -0.49 5.54 19.32
N ASP A 39 0.48 4.99 20.03
CA ASP A 39 1.84 4.81 19.52
C ASP A 39 1.94 3.62 18.55
N VAL A 40 2.65 3.84 17.45
CA VAL A 40 2.97 2.80 16.49
C VAL A 40 4.20 2.01 16.97
N PRO A 41 4.17 0.67 17.00
CA PRO A 41 5.31 -0.15 17.40
C PRO A 41 6.56 0.13 16.56
N LYS A 42 7.73 0.14 17.22
CA LYS A 42 9.06 0.26 16.57
C LYS A 42 9.69 -1.13 16.41
N SER A 43 9.05 -1.98 15.61
CA SER A 43 9.50 -3.34 15.32
C SER A 43 10.08 -3.44 13.90
N ASP A 44 10.78 -4.54 13.60
CA ASP A 44 11.21 -4.84 12.22
C ASP A 44 10.00 -5.08 11.28
N THR A 45 8.85 -5.42 11.85
CA THR A 45 7.57 -5.65 11.18
C THR A 45 6.61 -4.47 11.28
N TRP A 46 7.10 -3.26 11.59
CA TRP A 46 6.25 -2.12 11.95
C TRP A 46 5.19 -1.78 10.89
N HIS A 47 5.47 -2.02 9.61
CA HIS A 47 4.51 -1.82 8.52
C HIS A 47 3.27 -2.71 8.68
N LYS A 48 3.47 -3.99 8.97
CA LYS A 48 2.39 -4.94 9.26
C LYS A 48 1.69 -4.59 10.56
N ASP A 49 2.46 -4.23 11.58
CA ASP A 49 1.92 -3.87 12.89
C ASP A 49 1.05 -2.60 12.82
N LEU A 50 1.41 -1.65 11.96
CA LEU A 50 0.60 -0.45 11.67
C LEU A 50 -0.77 -0.82 11.09
N LEU A 51 -0.84 -1.73 10.12
CA LEU A 51 -2.12 -2.19 9.55
C LEU A 51 -2.98 -2.91 10.60
N ASN A 52 -2.38 -3.86 11.33
CA ASN A 52 -3.08 -4.59 12.38
C ASN A 52 -3.64 -3.65 13.46
N LEU A 53 -2.84 -2.66 13.87
CA LEU A 53 -3.25 -1.67 14.85
C LEU A 53 -4.40 -0.80 14.31
N SER A 54 -4.30 -0.35 13.06
CA SER A 54 -5.35 0.44 12.40
C SER A 54 -6.68 -0.32 12.30
N VAL A 55 -6.64 -1.64 12.10
CA VAL A 55 -7.82 -2.51 12.16
C VAL A 55 -8.35 -2.63 13.58
N SER A 56 -7.50 -3.00 14.54
CA SER A 56 -7.91 -3.24 15.93
C SER A 56 -8.49 -2.00 16.63
N THR A 57 -8.11 -0.81 16.16
CA THR A 57 -8.59 0.49 16.64
C THR A 57 -9.79 1.01 15.87
N GLY A 58 -10.26 0.28 14.85
CA GLY A 58 -11.42 0.63 14.03
C GLY A 58 -11.20 1.79 13.06
N ILE A 59 -9.94 2.16 12.77
CA ILE A 59 -9.61 3.22 11.80
C ILE A 59 -9.87 2.74 10.37
N ILE A 60 -9.56 1.47 10.09
CA ILE A 60 -9.86 0.80 8.83
C ILE A 60 -10.50 -0.56 9.09
N SER A 61 -11.23 -1.06 8.11
CA SER A 61 -11.81 -2.40 8.10
C SER A 61 -10.75 -3.47 7.80
N GLU A 62 -11.02 -4.71 8.21
CA GLU A 62 -10.23 -5.88 7.81
C GLU A 62 -10.16 -5.99 6.28
N ARG A 63 -11.27 -5.76 5.58
CA ARG A 63 -11.34 -5.80 4.12
C ARG A 63 -10.39 -4.80 3.45
N LEU A 64 -10.28 -3.58 3.98
CA LEU A 64 -9.31 -2.61 3.45
C LEU A 64 -7.87 -3.02 3.81
N SER A 65 -7.66 -3.52 5.03
CA SER A 65 -6.35 -4.01 5.45
C SER A 65 -5.83 -5.14 4.56
N ASP A 66 -6.68 -6.08 4.17
CA ASP A 66 -6.32 -7.18 3.26
C ASP A 66 -5.81 -6.65 1.91
N LYS A 67 -6.52 -5.67 1.33
CA LYS A 67 -6.09 -4.99 0.10
C LYS A 67 -4.75 -4.28 0.30
N LEU A 68 -4.57 -3.55 1.40
CA LEU A 68 -3.30 -2.87 1.71
C LEU A 68 -2.14 -3.85 1.95
N TYR A 69 -2.44 -5.06 2.42
CA TYR A 69 -1.45 -6.11 2.64
C TYR A 69 -0.84 -6.63 1.32
N GLU A 70 -1.59 -6.59 0.22
CA GLU A 70 -1.06 -6.89 -1.13
C GLU A 70 0.05 -5.91 -1.52
N TYR A 71 -0.16 -4.61 -1.25
CA TYR A 71 0.86 -3.58 -1.49
C TYR A 71 2.04 -3.68 -0.54
N LEU A 72 1.82 -4.05 0.72
CA LEU A 72 2.90 -4.35 1.67
C LEU A 72 3.78 -5.50 1.19
N THR A 73 3.15 -6.57 0.72
CA THR A 73 3.83 -7.74 0.18
C THR A 73 4.60 -7.38 -1.09
N PHE A 74 3.98 -6.62 -1.99
CA PHE A 74 4.63 -6.09 -3.18
C PHE A 74 5.84 -5.22 -2.83
N ARG A 75 5.72 -4.33 -1.84
CA ARG A 75 6.83 -3.50 -1.34
C ARG A 75 8.01 -4.37 -0.90
N HIS A 76 7.76 -5.38 -0.07
CA HIS A 76 8.82 -6.28 0.39
C HIS A 76 9.50 -6.99 -0.78
N PHE A 77 8.73 -7.45 -1.76
CA PHE A 77 9.28 -8.01 -2.99
C PHE A 77 10.09 -6.98 -3.77
N PHE A 78 9.53 -5.80 -4.06
CA PHE A 78 10.12 -4.76 -4.90
C PHE A 78 11.43 -4.20 -4.35
N VAL A 79 11.53 -4.03 -3.02
CA VAL A 79 12.76 -3.57 -2.36
C VAL A 79 13.92 -4.57 -2.54
N HIS A 80 13.62 -5.86 -2.70
CA HIS A 80 14.62 -6.91 -2.86
C HIS A 80 14.73 -7.44 -4.30
N ALA A 81 13.77 -7.12 -5.17
CA ALA A 81 13.75 -7.54 -6.55
C ALA A 81 14.61 -6.62 -7.41
N TYR A 82 15.60 -7.19 -8.09
CA TYR A 82 16.21 -6.52 -9.23
C TYR A 82 15.13 -6.29 -10.30
N GLY A 83 15.09 -5.10 -10.91
CA GLY A 83 13.99 -4.65 -11.80
C GLY A 83 13.65 -5.54 -13.00
N PHE A 84 14.46 -6.56 -13.32
CA PHE A 84 14.16 -7.58 -14.34
C PHE A 84 13.24 -8.72 -13.84
N MET A 85 13.00 -8.84 -12.53
CA MET A 85 12.08 -9.82 -11.94
C MET A 85 10.66 -9.26 -11.75
N LEU A 86 10.40 -8.04 -12.25
CA LEU A 86 9.07 -7.42 -12.14
C LEU A 86 8.09 -8.11 -13.09
N ASP A 87 7.04 -8.69 -12.51
CA ASP A 87 5.92 -9.25 -13.26
C ASP A 87 4.99 -8.12 -13.71
N GLU A 88 4.87 -7.94 -15.04
CA GLU A 88 4.04 -6.90 -15.62
C GLU A 88 2.55 -7.06 -15.27
N VAL A 89 2.05 -8.30 -15.22
CA VAL A 89 0.64 -8.58 -14.91
C VAL A 89 0.36 -8.20 -13.45
N GLN A 90 1.23 -8.60 -12.52
CA GLN A 90 1.09 -8.24 -11.12
C GLN A 90 1.13 -6.72 -10.90
N LEU A 91 2.04 -6.01 -11.59
CA LEU A 91 2.11 -4.54 -11.53
C LEU A 91 0.86 -3.88 -12.09
N GLU A 92 0.31 -4.42 -13.17
CA GLU A 92 -0.90 -3.90 -13.80
C GLU A 92 -2.14 -4.13 -12.95
N ASP A 93 -2.27 -5.29 -12.31
CA ASP A 93 -3.36 -5.61 -11.40
C ASP A 93 -3.34 -4.68 -10.17
N LEU A 94 -2.17 -4.53 -9.55
CA LEU A 94 -1.98 -3.59 -8.43
C LEU A 94 -2.28 -2.15 -8.86
N ALA A 95 -1.72 -1.69 -10.00
CA ALA A 95 -1.93 -0.33 -10.47
C ALA A 95 -3.39 -0.05 -10.83
N SER A 96 -4.10 -1.03 -11.40
CA SER A 96 -5.51 -0.88 -11.79
C SER A 96 -6.45 -0.86 -10.60
N SER A 97 -6.09 -1.48 -9.47
CA SER A 97 -6.89 -1.47 -8.25
C SER A 97 -6.72 -0.19 -7.41
N ILE A 98 -5.64 0.58 -7.60
CA ILE A 98 -5.35 1.82 -6.83
C ILE A 98 -6.55 2.76 -6.70
N PRO A 99 -7.31 3.11 -7.76
CA PRO A 99 -8.42 4.06 -7.62
C PRO A 99 -9.51 3.57 -6.65
N GLU A 100 -9.82 2.28 -6.69
CA GLU A 100 -10.79 1.67 -5.78
C GLU A 100 -10.25 1.62 -4.35
N VAL A 101 -9.01 1.15 -4.17
CA VAL A 101 -8.36 1.09 -2.84
C VAL A 101 -8.26 2.48 -2.22
N TRP A 102 -7.86 3.48 -3.00
CA TRP A 102 -7.77 4.87 -2.54
C TRP A 102 -9.13 5.45 -2.17
N SER A 103 -10.17 5.20 -2.98
CA SER A 103 -11.53 5.66 -2.66
C SER A 103 -12.02 5.04 -1.34
N GLN A 104 -11.82 3.72 -1.16
CA GLN A 104 -12.20 3.03 0.08
C GLN A 104 -11.39 3.56 1.27
N PHE A 105 -10.08 3.76 1.08
CA PHE A 105 -9.20 4.32 2.11
C PHE A 105 -9.67 5.69 2.59
N MET A 106 -9.96 6.61 1.67
CA MET A 106 -10.44 7.95 2.02
C MET A 106 -11.81 7.93 2.70
N GLU A 107 -12.71 7.02 2.28
CA GLU A 107 -14.01 6.85 2.92
C GLU A 107 -13.87 6.37 4.37
N GLU A 108 -12.97 5.42 4.64
CA GLU A 108 -12.76 4.86 5.97
C GLU A 108 -12.01 5.84 6.90
N ILE A 109 -10.96 6.50 6.41
CA ILE A 109 -10.26 7.54 7.18
C ILE A 109 -11.18 8.73 7.51
N GLY A 110 -12.08 9.11 6.59
CA GLY A 110 -13.05 10.17 6.82
C GLY A 110 -14.05 9.88 7.95
N LYS A 111 -14.25 8.60 8.32
CA LYS A 111 -15.09 8.18 9.46
C LYS A 111 -14.31 8.12 10.79
N GLY A 112 -12.98 8.18 10.73
CA GLY A 112 -12.10 8.03 11.89
C GLY A 112 -11.92 9.30 12.72
N PHE A 113 -12.48 10.43 12.28
CA PHE A 113 -12.57 11.72 12.98
C PHE A 113 -14.01 11.97 13.43
#